data_AF-A0A954I3X6-F1
#
_entry.id   AF-A0A954I3X6-F1
#
_cell.length_a   1.000
_cell.length_b   1.000
_cell.length_c   1.000
_cell.angle_alpha   90.00
_cell.angle_beta   90.00
_cell.angle_gamma   90.00
#
_symmetry.space_group_name_H-M   'P 1'
#
loop_
_entity.id
_entity.type
_entity.pdbx_description
1 polymer ?
#
loop_
_entity_poly.entity_id
_entity_poly.type
_entity_poly.pdbx_seq_one_letter_code
_entity_poly.pdbx_strand_id
1 'polypeptide(L)'
;MSSRLAEAVARTAFRKSREMFRGAAGIPSGQPADQPLGEALVEAGLLRREDLEGSLSRQVTSRRRLGELLIEMGLIEEDRLLPFLGQRLGVPGVRLREGLVDPGVVRLIPRA
;
A
#
# COMPACT_ATOMS: atom_id res chain seq x y z
N MET A 1 17.44 26.93 -12.77
CA MET A 1 17.00 26.92 -11.36
C MET A 1 15.60 26.32 -11.37
N SER A 2 15.28 25.14 -10.84
CA SER A 2 15.42 24.70 -9.46
C SER A 2 15.12 23.19 -9.40
N SER A 3 16.14 22.31 -9.47
CA SER A 3 15.93 20.84 -9.47
C SER A 3 17.15 20.09 -8.93
N ARG A 4 17.55 20.40 -7.69
CA ARG A 4 18.50 19.58 -6.90
C ARG A 4 18.19 19.53 -5.41
N LEU A 5 17.36 20.44 -4.89
CA LEU A 5 17.00 20.49 -3.47
C LEU A 5 15.84 19.55 -3.09
N ALA A 6 14.81 19.38 -3.93
CA ALA A 6 13.68 18.50 -3.61
C ALA A 6 14.09 17.02 -3.51
N GLU A 7 15.05 16.59 -4.34
CA GLU A 7 15.51 15.20 -4.39
C GLU A 7 16.49 14.82 -3.26
N ALA A 8 17.15 15.81 -2.64
CA ALA A 8 18.10 15.61 -1.53
C ALA A 8 17.38 15.50 -0.18
N VAL A 9 16.24 16.19 -0.01
CA VAL A 9 15.43 16.15 1.21
C VAL A 9 14.73 14.79 1.37
N ALA A 10 14.18 14.23 0.28
CA ALA A 10 13.52 12.92 0.30
C ALA A 10 14.47 11.75 0.62
N ARG A 11 15.73 11.83 0.18
CA ARG A 11 16.74 10.76 0.40
C ARG A 11 17.37 10.78 1.79
N THR A 12 17.35 11.92 2.48
CA THR A 12 18.02 12.08 3.78
C THR A 12 17.08 11.85 4.96
N ALA A 13 15.79 12.19 4.81
CA ALA A 13 14.80 12.01 5.87
C ALA A 13 14.47 10.53 6.16
N PHE A 14 14.64 9.63 5.20
CA PHE A 14 14.18 8.24 5.34
C PHE A 14 15.26 7.25 5.81
N ARG A 15 16.54 7.62 5.74
CA ARG A 15 17.67 6.75 6.14
C ARG A 15 17.69 6.48 7.65
N LYS A 16 17.12 7.37 8.48
CA LYS A 16 17.23 7.33 9.94
C LYS A 16 16.09 6.61 10.67
N SER A 17 14.96 6.32 10.01
CA SER A 17 13.84 5.59 10.64
C SER A 17 14.06 4.07 10.75
N ARG A 18 15.02 3.51 10.00
CA ARG A 18 15.36 2.08 10.06
C ARG A 18 16.06 1.65 11.36
N GLU A 19 16.53 2.56 12.19
CA GLU A 19 17.19 2.22 13.46
C GLU A 19 16.25 2.26 14.68
N MET A 20 15.06 2.90 14.56
CA MET A 20 14.19 3.16 15.71
C MET A 20 13.20 2.03 16.02
N PHE A 21 12.87 1.17 15.06
CA PHE A 21 11.95 0.04 15.25
C PHE A 21 12.66 -1.21 15.81
N ARG A 22 13.52 -1.02 16.82
CA ARG A 22 14.27 -2.10 17.49
C ARG A 22 13.58 -2.65 18.75
N GLY A 23 12.38 -2.19 19.10
CA GLY A 23 11.70 -2.62 20.32
C GLY A 23 10.19 -2.49 20.20
N ALA A 24 9.48 -3.43 20.83
CA ALA A 24 8.05 -3.64 20.74
C ALA A 24 7.16 -2.40 21.03
N ALA A 25 5.93 -2.46 20.50
CA ALA A 25 4.79 -1.56 20.72
C ALA A 25 4.86 -0.18 20.02
N GLY A 26 4.44 -0.16 18.75
CA GLY A 26 4.20 1.08 18.01
C GLY A 26 3.79 0.76 16.59
N ILE A 27 2.50 0.45 16.38
CA ILE A 27 1.93 0.43 15.03
C ILE A 27 2.09 1.87 14.51
N PRO A 28 2.92 2.14 13.48
CA PRO A 28 3.00 3.48 12.94
C PRO A 28 1.59 3.85 12.48
N SER A 29 1.01 4.93 13.00
CA SER A 29 -0.21 5.50 12.44
C SER A 29 0.09 5.82 10.98
N GLY A 30 -0.46 5.01 10.07
CA GLY A 30 -0.26 5.15 8.63
C GLY A 30 -0.62 6.55 8.14
N GLN A 31 -0.09 6.92 6.97
CA GLN A 31 -0.42 8.21 6.34
C GLN A 31 -1.94 8.43 6.30
N PRO A 32 -2.43 9.67 6.49
CA PRO A 32 -3.84 9.94 6.65
C PRO A 32 -4.66 9.32 5.51
N ALA A 33 -5.63 8.48 5.90
CA ALA A 33 -6.51 7.77 4.99
C ALA A 33 -7.54 8.69 4.29
N ASP A 34 -7.46 10.01 4.49
CA ASP A 34 -8.43 11.00 3.98
C ASP A 34 -8.41 11.14 2.45
N GLN A 35 -7.27 10.93 1.80
CA GLN A 35 -7.18 11.01 0.34
C GLN A 35 -7.62 9.71 -0.32
N PRO A 36 -8.47 9.68 -1.36
CA PRO A 36 -8.86 8.45 -2.04
C PRO A 36 -7.66 7.58 -2.49
N LEU A 37 -7.78 6.25 -2.37
CA LEU A 37 -6.70 5.31 -2.72
C LEU A 37 -6.20 5.51 -4.16
N GLY A 38 -7.11 5.72 -5.10
CA GLY A 38 -6.78 5.93 -6.51
C GLY A 38 -5.88 7.14 -6.73
N GLU A 39 -6.24 8.29 -6.15
CA GLU A 39 -5.44 9.51 -6.25
C GLU A 39 -4.07 9.34 -5.59
N ALA A 40 -4.01 8.67 -4.43
CA ALA A 40 -2.76 8.40 -3.75
C ALA A 40 -1.82 7.48 -4.58
N LEU A 41 -2.37 6.53 -5.34
CA LEU A 41 -1.57 5.70 -6.27
C LEU A 41 -1.04 6.51 -7.46
N VAL A 42 -1.82 7.48 -7.95
CA VAL A 42 -1.40 8.38 -9.05
C VAL A 42 -0.29 9.33 -8.58
N GLU A 43 -0.44 9.94 -7.41
CA GLU A 43 0.57 10.81 -6.82
C GLU A 43 1.87 10.07 -6.50
N ALA A 44 1.78 8.80 -6.09
CA ALA A 44 2.94 7.94 -5.88
C ALA A 44 3.61 7.47 -7.19
N GLY A 45 3.04 7.81 -8.35
CA GLY A 45 3.53 7.38 -9.66
C GLY A 45 3.36 5.88 -9.92
N LEU A 46 2.50 5.21 -9.15
CA LEU A 46 2.21 3.77 -9.29
C LEU A 46 1.07 3.49 -10.27
N LEU A 47 0.30 4.52 -10.64
CA LEU A 47 -0.83 4.43 -11.56
C LEU A 47 -0.90 5.71 -12.40
N ARG A 48 -1.30 5.63 -13.68
CA ARG A 48 -1.57 6.82 -14.50
C ARG A 48 -3.00 7.29 -14.28
N ARG A 49 -3.24 8.60 -14.42
CA ARG A 49 -4.58 9.19 -14.24
C ARG A 49 -5.62 8.58 -15.19
N GLU A 50 -5.23 8.36 -16.45
CA GLU A 50 -6.07 7.74 -17.48
C GLU A 50 -6.51 6.31 -17.08
N ASP A 51 -5.58 5.54 -16.53
CA ASP A 51 -5.82 4.16 -16.10
C ASP A 51 -6.74 4.11 -14.87
N LEU A 52 -6.63 5.10 -13.96
CA LEU A 52 -7.51 5.24 -12.81
C LEU A 52 -8.97 5.48 -13.23
N GLU A 53 -9.20 6.42 -14.15
CA GLU A 53 -10.54 6.75 -14.62
C GLU A 53 -11.24 5.56 -15.30
N GLY A 54 -10.50 4.83 -16.14
CA GLY A 54 -10.99 3.59 -16.75
C GLY A 54 -11.30 2.50 -15.73
N SER A 55 -10.48 2.38 -14.68
CA SER A 55 -10.67 1.42 -13.59
C SER A 55 -11.88 1.75 -12.74
N LEU A 56 -12.10 3.02 -12.39
CA LEU A 56 -13.25 3.48 -11.61
C LEU A 56 -14.57 3.19 -12.34
N SER A 57 -14.62 3.43 -13.65
CA SER A 57 -15.79 3.13 -14.48
C SER A 57 -16.15 1.64 -14.43
N ARG A 58 -15.14 0.75 -14.51
CA ARG A 58 -15.32 -0.70 -14.38
C ARG A 58 -15.64 -1.14 -12.96
N GLN A 59 -15.16 -0.43 -11.96
CA GLN A 59 -15.43 -0.72 -10.55
C GLN A 59 -16.92 -0.57 -10.23
N VAL A 60 -17.58 0.47 -10.77
CA VAL A 60 -19.02 0.72 -10.57
C VAL A 60 -19.86 -0.48 -11.03
N THR A 61 -19.52 -1.06 -12.19
CA THR A 61 -20.24 -2.19 -12.75
C THR A 61 -19.91 -3.51 -12.06
N SER A 62 -18.65 -3.73 -11.67
CA SER A 62 -18.17 -4.99 -11.10
C SER A 62 -18.38 -5.13 -9.59
N ARG A 63 -18.58 -4.00 -8.87
CA ARG A 63 -18.64 -3.93 -7.39
C ARG A 63 -17.42 -4.50 -6.66
N ARG A 64 -16.28 -4.60 -7.35
CA ARG A 64 -15.03 -5.13 -6.80
C ARG A 64 -14.23 -4.05 -6.09
N ARG A 65 -13.25 -4.45 -5.28
CA ARG A 65 -12.28 -3.51 -4.70
C ARG A 65 -11.37 -2.98 -5.81
N LEU A 66 -11.11 -1.68 -5.80
CA LEU A 66 -10.26 -1.02 -6.81
C LEU A 66 -8.89 -1.71 -6.92
N GLY A 67 -8.25 -2.01 -5.79
CA GLY A 67 -6.93 -2.67 -5.78
C GLY A 67 -6.91 -4.03 -6.49
N GLU A 68 -7.94 -4.85 -6.28
CA GLU A 68 -8.06 -6.15 -6.96
C GLU A 68 -8.22 -5.96 -8.47
N LEU A 69 -9.09 -5.02 -8.86
CA LEU A 69 -9.33 -4.70 -10.27
C LEU A 69 -8.06 -4.19 -10.96
N LEU A 70 -7.28 -3.35 -10.29
CA LEU A 70 -6.02 -2.83 -10.84
C LEU A 70 -4.98 -3.94 -11.08
N ILE A 71 -4.90 -4.94 -10.20
CA ILE A 71 -4.01 -6.10 -10.37
C ILE A 71 -4.47 -6.93 -11.57
N GLU A 72 -5.76 -7.27 -11.64
CA GLU A 72 -6.29 -8.10 -12.72
C GLU A 72 -6.18 -7.47 -14.10
N MET A 73 -6.31 -6.15 -14.18
CA MET A 73 -6.11 -5.43 -15.43
C MET A 73 -4.64 -5.21 -15.77
N GLY A 74 -3.70 -5.69 -14.94
CA GLY A 74 -2.26 -5.53 -15.16
C GLY A 74 -1.78 -4.08 -15.04
N LEU A 75 -2.55 -3.22 -14.38
CA LEU A 75 -2.21 -1.81 -14.21
C LEU A 75 -1.25 -1.58 -13.04
N ILE A 76 -1.26 -2.48 -12.06
CA ILE A 76 -0.33 -2.46 -10.93
C ILE A 76 0.01 -3.89 -10.51
N GLU A 77 1.29 -4.12 -10.22
CA GLU A 77 1.74 -5.39 -9.67
C GLU A 77 1.43 -5.46 -8.16
N GLU A 78 1.07 -6.66 -7.68
CA GLU A 78 0.81 -6.90 -6.25
C GLU A 78 2.04 -6.53 -5.38
N ASP A 79 3.25 -6.78 -5.90
CA ASP A 79 4.52 -6.40 -5.29
C ASP A 79 4.68 -4.90 -5.02
N ARG A 80 3.96 -4.06 -5.77
CA ARG A 80 3.94 -2.60 -5.60
C ARG A 80 2.77 -2.16 -4.74
N LEU A 81 1.60 -2.77 -4.92
CA LEU A 81 0.38 -2.41 -4.20
C LEU A 81 0.45 -2.80 -2.71
N LEU A 82 0.93 -4.00 -2.39
CA LEU A 82 0.99 -4.51 -1.01
C LEU A 82 1.80 -3.61 -0.06
N PRO A 83 3.05 -3.22 -0.36
CA PRO A 83 3.81 -2.33 0.52
C PRO A 83 3.24 -0.91 0.56
N PHE A 84 2.58 -0.45 -0.51
CA PHE A 84 1.90 0.84 -0.52
C PHE A 84 0.71 0.86 0.44
N LEU A 85 -0.15 -0.15 0.37
CA LEU A 85 -1.27 -0.34 1.29
C LEU A 85 -0.78 -0.49 2.74
N GLY A 86 0.29 -1.25 2.95
CA GLY A 86 0.86 -1.41 4.28
C GLY A 86 1.35 -0.10 4.90
N GLN A 87 2.08 0.71 4.13
CA GLN A 87 2.51 2.05 4.58
C GLN A 87 1.33 2.96 4.92
N ARG A 88 0.27 2.91 4.11
CA ARG A 88 -0.93 3.70 4.31
C ARG A 88 -1.76 3.25 5.51
N LEU A 89 -1.82 1.95 5.78
CA LEU A 89 -2.55 1.38 6.92
C LEU A 89 -1.72 1.32 8.20
N GLY A 90 -0.42 1.61 8.13
CA GLY A 90 0.45 1.54 9.30
C GLY A 90 0.86 0.12 9.70
N VAL A 91 0.64 -0.87 8.83
CA VAL A 91 0.93 -2.28 9.10
C VAL A 91 1.74 -2.87 7.97
N PRO A 92 2.74 -3.74 8.24
CA PRO A 92 3.53 -4.34 7.17
C PRO A 92 2.64 -5.27 6.33
N GLY A 93 2.69 -5.11 5.01
CA GLY A 93 2.11 -6.07 4.08
C GLY A 93 3.01 -7.31 3.98
N VAL A 94 2.45 -8.50 4.21
CA VAL A 94 3.19 -9.77 4.19
C VAL A 94 2.49 -10.74 3.24
N ARG A 95 3.26 -11.35 2.33
CA ARG A 95 2.79 -12.51 1.57
C ARG A 95 2.84 -13.75 2.44
N LEU A 96 1.67 -14.30 2.74
CA LEU A 96 1.57 -15.56 3.47
C LEU A 96 2.02 -16.70 2.55
N ARG A 97 2.86 -17.59 3.09
CA ARG A 97 3.24 -18.84 2.43
C ARG A 97 2.56 -19.99 3.15
N GLU A 98 2.17 -20.99 2.37
CA GLU A 98 1.63 -22.22 2.92
C GLU A 98 2.63 -22.87 3.90
N GLY A 99 2.13 -23.34 5.04
CA GLY A 99 2.93 -24.00 6.08
C GLY A 99 3.67 -23.08 7.05
N LEU A 100 3.67 -21.75 6.86
CA LEU A 100 4.32 -20.80 7.79
C LEU A 100 3.39 -20.19 8.85
N VAL A 101 2.09 -20.50 8.79
CA VAL A 101 1.10 -19.99 9.73
C VAL A 101 0.84 -21.02 10.81
N ASP A 102 0.99 -20.62 12.07
CA ASP A 102 0.64 -21.46 13.22
C ASP A 102 -0.86 -21.82 13.19
N PRO A 103 -1.23 -23.10 13.08
CA PRO A 103 -2.62 -23.53 13.07
C PRO A 103 -3.41 -23.15 14.33
N GLY A 104 -2.75 -22.96 15.47
CA GLY A 104 -3.36 -22.51 16.72
C GLY A 104 -3.89 -21.08 16.63
N VAL A 105 -3.18 -20.20 15.92
CA VAL A 105 -3.56 -18.78 15.74
C VAL A 105 -4.74 -18.64 14.78
N VAL A 106 -4.85 -19.49 13.76
CA VAL A 106 -5.96 -19.48 12.80
C VAL A 106 -7.32 -19.61 13.50
N ARG A 107 -7.39 -20.35 14.61
CA ARG A 107 -8.61 -20.54 15.39
C ARG A 107 -9.11 -19.27 16.09
N LEU A 108 -8.26 -18.24 16.22
CA LEU A 108 -8.62 -16.97 16.85
C LEU A 108 -9.38 -16.03 15.90
N ILE A 109 -9.36 -16.28 14.59
CA ILE A 109 -10.05 -15.46 13.59
C ILE A 109 -11.45 -16.04 13.36
N PRO A 110 -12.53 -15.32 13.74
CA PRO A 110 -13.90 -15.78 13.50
C PRO A 110 -14.15 -15.95 12.00
N ARG A 111 -14.89 -17.00 11.63
CA ARG A 111 -15.39 -17.14 10.25
C ARG A 111 -16.61 -16.22 10.10
N ALA A 112 -16.49 -15.20 9.27
CA ALA A 112 -17.58 -14.31 8.88
C ALA A 112 -18.40 -14.92 7.75
#